data_AF-A0A1W9Z201-F1
#
_entry.id   AF-A0A1W9Z201-F1
#
_cell.length_a   1.000
_cell.length_b   1.000
_cell.length_c   1.000
_cell.angle_alpha   90.00
_cell.angle_beta   90.00
_cell.angle_gamma   90.00
#
_symmetry.space_group_name_H-M   'P 1'
#
loop_
_entity.id
_entity.type
_entity.pdbx_description
1 polymer ?
#
loop_
_entity_poly.entity_id
_entity_poly.type
_entity_poly.pdbx_seq_one_letter_code
_entity_poly.pdbx_strand_id
1 'polypeptide(L)'
;MSQIMYNYPAMLGLSAEMNGYAGALNTVGADIAAEQAALAGAWQGDTGMTYQAWQAQWNASLAELVRAYQAMASTHESNTIAMNARDRAEGAKWG
;
A
#
# COMPACT_ATOMS: atom_id res chain seq x y z
N MET A 1 -24.83 3.44 -25.78
CA MET A 1 -23.66 2.91 -25.05
C MET A 1 -22.97 4.09 -24.39
N SER A 2 -23.08 4.27 -23.08
CA SER A 2 -22.29 5.30 -22.40
C SER A 2 -20.83 4.88 -22.47
N GLN A 3 -20.00 5.68 -23.14
CA GLN A 3 -18.58 5.42 -23.27
C GLN A 3 -17.97 5.42 -21.86
N ILE A 4 -17.31 4.34 -21.45
CA ILE A 4 -16.50 4.35 -20.23
C ILE A 4 -15.36 5.34 -20.50
N MET A 5 -15.44 6.51 -19.89
CA MET A 5 -14.45 7.56 -20.06
C MET A 5 -13.38 7.36 -19.00
N TYR A 6 -12.23 6.78 -19.38
CA TYR A 6 -11.10 6.63 -18.47
C TYR A 6 -10.50 8.00 -18.16
N ASN A 7 -10.54 8.40 -16.89
CA ASN A 7 -9.90 9.63 -16.42
C ASN A 7 -8.45 9.32 -16.01
N TYR A 8 -7.56 9.22 -16.99
CA TYR A 8 -6.14 8.88 -16.76
C TYR A 8 -5.45 9.78 -15.73
N PRO A 9 -5.62 11.13 -15.73
CA PRO A 9 -5.07 11.97 -14.67
C PRO A 9 -5.55 11.60 -13.27
N ALA A 10 -6.85 11.35 -13.07
CA ALA A 10 -7.38 10.96 -11.77
C ALA A 10 -6.90 9.56 -11.33
N MET A 11 -6.77 8.63 -12.27
CA MET A 11 -6.23 7.30 -11.99
C MET A 11 -4.76 7.35 -11.55
N LEU A 12 -3.94 8.19 -12.19
CA LEU A 12 -2.56 8.43 -11.72
C LEU A 12 -2.54 9.13 -10.35
N GLY A 13 -3.46 10.06 -10.11
CA GLY A 13 -3.66 10.67 -8.79
C GLY A 13 -3.94 9.62 -7.71
N LEU A 14 -4.83 8.67 -7.98
CA LEU A 14 -5.12 7.56 -7.07
C LEU A 14 -3.87 6.72 -6.76
N SER A 15 -3.04 6.41 -7.76
CA SER A 15 -1.75 5.71 -7.51
C SER A 15 -0.83 6.50 -6.55
N ALA A 16 -0.80 7.83 -6.66
CA ALA A 16 -0.03 8.66 -5.74
C ALA A 16 -0.63 8.65 -4.31
N GLU A 17 -1.96 8.74 -4.19
CA GLU A 17 -2.66 8.63 -2.91
C GLU A 17 -2.42 7.27 -2.24
N MET A 18 -2.44 6.19 -3.01
CA MET A 18 -2.09 4.85 -2.55
C MET A 18 -0.68 4.82 -1.94
N ASN A 19 0.32 5.41 -2.59
CA ASN A 19 1.65 5.51 -2.00
C ASN A 19 1.66 6.31 -0.68
N GLY A 20 0.83 7.36 -0.58
CA GLY A 20 0.60 8.08 0.69
C GLY A 20 0.03 7.17 1.79
N TYR A 21 -0.97 6.35 1.47
CA TYR A 21 -1.55 5.39 2.41
C TYR A 21 -0.55 4.32 2.86
N ALA A 22 0.36 3.86 1.99
CA ALA A 22 1.43 2.95 2.39
C ALA A 22 2.34 3.58 3.46
N GLY A 23 2.67 4.88 3.32
CA GLY A 23 3.41 5.63 4.33
C GLY A 23 2.66 5.79 5.65
N ALA A 24 1.35 6.05 5.58
CA ALA A 24 0.49 6.13 6.75
C ALA A 24 0.40 4.79 7.50
N LEU A 25 0.25 3.68 6.77
CA LEU A 25 0.26 2.32 7.34
C LEU A 25 1.58 2.02 8.06
N ASN A 26 2.71 2.37 7.45
CA ASN A 26 4.02 2.19 8.06
C ASN A 26 4.18 3.01 9.35
N THR A 27 3.70 4.26 9.35
CA THR A 27 3.78 5.17 10.50
C THR A 27 2.96 4.65 11.66
N VAL A 28 1.67 4.36 11.43
CA VAL A 28 0.78 3.80 12.45
C VAL A 28 1.33 2.46 12.97
N GLY A 29 1.87 1.62 12.09
CA GLY A 29 2.45 0.35 12.48
C GLY A 29 3.69 0.50 13.38
N ALA A 30 4.53 1.51 13.11
CA ALA A 30 5.69 1.83 13.94
C ALA A 30 5.28 2.41 15.31
N ASP A 31 4.24 3.25 15.35
CA ASP A 31 3.70 3.81 16.59
C ASP A 31 3.17 2.69 17.52
N ILE A 32 2.42 1.73 16.97
CA ILE A 32 1.95 0.55 17.72
C ILE A 32 3.15 -0.24 18.28
N ALA A 33 4.19 -0.48 17.46
CA ALA A 33 5.38 -1.20 17.93
C ALA A 33 6.08 -0.47 19.09
N ALA A 34 6.15 0.87 19.03
CA ALA A 34 6.74 1.69 20.08
C ALA A 34 5.92 1.67 21.37
N GLU A 35 4.59 1.78 21.28
CA GLU A 35 3.70 1.70 22.45
C GLU A 35 3.79 0.33 23.13
N GLN A 36 3.77 -0.75 22.35
CA GLN A 36 3.90 -2.10 22.91
C GLN A 36 5.28 -2.35 23.52
N ALA A 37 6.34 -1.74 22.99
CA ALA A 37 7.67 -1.79 23.59
C ALA A 37 7.71 -1.13 24.97
N ALA A 38 7.05 0.01 25.14
CA ALA A 38 6.95 0.69 26.44
C ALA A 38 6.20 -0.15 27.49
N LEU A 39 5.27 -1.00 27.04
CA LEU A 39 4.47 -1.90 27.89
C LEU A 39 5.05 -3.30 28.03
N ALA A 40 6.24 -3.58 27.47
CA ALA A 40 6.81 -4.93 27.43
C ALA A 40 7.00 -5.57 28.83
N GLY A 41 7.23 -4.77 29.88
CA GLY A 41 7.35 -5.26 31.26
C GLY A 41 6.04 -5.78 31.86
N ALA A 42 4.89 -5.38 31.31
CA ALA A 42 3.56 -5.86 31.69
C ALA A 42 3.07 -7.01 30.79
N TRP A 43 3.91 -7.49 29.87
CA TRP A 43 3.55 -8.54 28.92
C TRP A 43 3.38 -9.88 29.64
N GLN A 44 2.15 -10.20 30.01
CA GLN A 44 1.81 -11.51 30.56
C GLN A 44 1.53 -12.48 29.41
N GLY A 45 2.35 -13.51 29.30
CA GLY A 45 2.32 -14.50 28.20
C GLY A 45 1.13 -15.45 28.21
N ASP A 46 -0.02 -15.08 28.79
CA ASP A 46 -1.21 -15.93 28.90
C ASP A 46 -1.80 -16.31 27.52
N THR A 47 -1.36 -15.65 26.45
CA THR A 47 -1.69 -15.95 25.04
C THR A 47 -0.68 -16.87 24.34
N GLY A 48 0.38 -17.33 25.02
CA GLY A 48 1.40 -18.23 24.48
C GLY A 48 2.51 -17.56 23.64
N MET A 49 2.49 -16.23 23.51
CA MET A 49 3.48 -15.45 22.75
C MET A 49 4.23 -14.48 23.65
N THR A 50 5.57 -14.52 23.62
CA THR A 50 6.42 -13.54 24.31
C THR A 50 6.43 -12.21 23.57
N TYR A 51 6.73 -11.12 24.26
CA TYR A 51 6.91 -9.81 23.63
C TYR A 51 7.92 -9.86 22.47
N GLN A 52 9.03 -10.56 22.64
CA GLN A 52 10.07 -10.68 21.60
C GLN A 52 9.55 -11.43 20.37
N ALA A 53 8.79 -12.50 20.56
CA ALA A 53 8.16 -13.23 19.46
C ALA A 53 7.12 -12.35 18.74
N TRP A 54 6.31 -11.62 19.51
CA TRP A 54 5.35 -10.67 18.97
C TRP A 54 6.04 -9.56 18.16
N GLN A 55 7.09 -8.93 18.69
CA GLN A 55 7.81 -7.84 18.03
C GLN A 55 8.41 -8.31 16.70
N ALA A 56 9.05 -9.48 16.68
CA ALA A 56 9.61 -10.05 15.47
C ALA A 56 8.52 -10.33 14.41
N GLN A 57 7.39 -10.93 14.82
CA GLN A 57 6.27 -11.19 13.94
C GLN A 57 5.62 -9.89 13.44
N TRP A 58 5.41 -8.90 14.30
CA TRP A 58 4.83 -7.60 13.95
C TRP A 58 5.66 -6.88 12.89
N ASN A 59 6.98 -6.79 13.09
CA ASN A 59 7.87 -6.13 12.15
C ASN A 59 7.86 -6.82 10.78
N ALA A 60 7.86 -8.16 10.76
CA ALA A 60 7.78 -8.92 9.51
C ALA A 60 6.45 -8.68 8.79
N SER A 61 5.33 -8.79 9.50
CA SER A 61 3.99 -8.60 8.94
C SER A 61 3.74 -7.17 8.46
N LEU A 62 4.20 -6.17 9.20
CA LEU A 62 4.08 -4.76 8.80
C LEU A 62 4.88 -4.48 7.53
N ALA A 63 6.12 -4.99 7.44
CA ALA A 63 6.92 -4.86 6.24
C ALA A 63 6.27 -5.53 5.02
N GLU A 64 5.70 -6.72 5.21
CA GLU A 64 4.95 -7.43 4.17
C GLU A 64 3.71 -6.66 3.72
N LEU A 65 2.92 -6.15 4.67
CA LEU A 65 1.72 -5.34 4.38
C LEU A 65 2.06 -4.09 3.56
N VAL A 66 3.06 -3.31 3.99
CA VAL A 66 3.48 -2.09 3.28
C VAL A 66 3.97 -2.44 1.88
N ARG A 67 4.77 -3.50 1.74
CA ARG A 67 5.27 -3.95 0.44
C ARG A 67 4.15 -4.40 -0.48
N ALA A 68 3.18 -5.17 0.02
CA ALA A 68 2.03 -5.62 -0.75
C ALA A 68 1.20 -4.43 -1.24
N TYR A 69 0.99 -3.43 -0.37
CA TYR A 69 0.26 -2.21 -0.73
C TYR A 69 1.00 -1.39 -1.81
N GLN A 70 2.32 -1.22 -1.68
CA GLN A 70 3.15 -0.56 -2.70
C GLN A 70 3.12 -1.30 -4.03
N ALA A 71 3.13 -2.64 -4.02
CA ALA A 71 3.02 -3.46 -5.23
C ALA A 71 1.67 -3.25 -5.94
N MET A 72 0.58 -3.13 -5.17
CA MET A 72 -0.73 -2.77 -5.72
C MET A 72 -0.72 -1.38 -6.36
N ALA A 73 -0.15 -0.38 -5.69
CA ALA A 73 -0.05 0.99 -6.20
C ALA A 73 0.75 1.06 -7.51
N SER A 74 1.90 0.36 -7.56
CA SER A 74 2.74 0.26 -8.76
C SER A 74 2.04 -0.46 -9.91
N THR A 75 1.27 -1.52 -9.61
CA THR A 75 0.49 -2.24 -10.62
C THR A 75 -0.60 -1.35 -11.21
N HIS A 76 -1.31 -0.61 -10.36
CA HIS A 76 -2.33 0.35 -10.78
C HIS A 76 -1.73 1.46 -11.68
N GLU A 77 -0.58 2.02 -11.28
CA GLU A 77 0.11 3.05 -12.04
C GLU A 77 0.56 2.53 -13.42
N SER A 78 1.23 1.38 -13.43
CA SER A 78 1.74 0.76 -14.65
C SER A 78 0.62 0.43 -15.63
N ASN A 79 -0.50 -0.11 -15.13
CA ASN A 79 -1.68 -0.38 -15.93
C ASN A 79 -2.26 0.91 -16.54
N THR A 80 -2.38 1.97 -15.72
CA THR A 80 -2.89 3.27 -16.15
C THR A 80 -2.03 3.87 -17.27
N ILE A 81 -0.70 3.82 -17.13
CA ILE A 81 0.24 4.29 -18.16
C ILE A 81 0.11 3.48 -19.44
N ALA A 82 0.05 2.14 -19.34
CA ALA A 82 -0.08 1.27 -20.49
C ALA A 82 -1.39 1.51 -21.26
N MET A 83 -2.50 1.69 -20.54
CA MET A 83 -3.80 2.00 -21.13
C MET A 83 -3.81 3.37 -21.83
N ASN A 84 -3.28 4.41 -21.18
CA ASN A 84 -3.17 5.75 -21.78
C ASN A 84 -2.33 5.72 -23.06
N ALA A 85 -1.17 5.04 -23.02
CA ALA A 85 -0.31 4.89 -24.19
C ALA A 85 -1.02 4.20 -25.36
N ARG A 86 -1.74 3.11 -25.09
CA ARG A 86 -2.54 2.39 -26.10
C ARG A 86 -3.61 3.30 -26.69
N ASP A 87 -4.39 3.98 -25.86
CA ASP A 87 -5.50 4.81 -26.33
C ASP A 87 -5.01 6.01 -27.15
N ARG A 88 -3.87 6.61 -26.78
CA ARG A 88 -3.21 7.63 -27.61
C ARG A 88 -2.76 7.09 -28.97
N ALA A 89 -2.22 5.88 -29.00
CA ALA A 89 -1.82 5.24 -30.26
C ALA A 89 -3.02 4.92 -31.16
N GLU A 90 -4.14 4.44 -30.60
CA GLU A 90 -5.36 4.20 -31.36
C GLU A 90 -5.98 5.51 -31.91
N GLY A 91 -5.99 6.58 -31.11
CA GLY A 91 -6.45 7.89 -31.56
C GLY A 91 -5.61 8.46 -32.71
N ALA A 92 -4.30 8.24 -32.70
CA ALA A 92 -3.39 8.71 -33.73
C ALA A 92 -3.56 8.00 -35.09
N LYS A 93 -4.18 6.81 -35.15
CA LYS A 93 -4.38 6.07 -36.41
C LYS A 93 -5.37 6.75 -37.36
N TRP A 94 -6.22 7.63 -36.84
CA TRP A 94 -7.32 8.24 -37.58
C TRP A 94 -7.27 9.77 -37.61
N GLY A 95 -6.17 10.37 -37.12
CA GLY A 95 -5.91 11.81 -37.12
C GLY A 95 -5.09 12.28 -38.30
#